data_AF-A0A432RBD1-F1
#
_entry.id   AF-A0A432RBD1-F1
#
_cell.length_a   1.000
_cell.length_b   1.000
_cell.length_c   1.000
_cell.angle_alpha   90.00
_cell.angle_beta   90.00
_cell.angle_gamma   90.00
#
_symmetry.space_group_name_H-M   'P 1'
#
loop_
_entity.id
_entity.type
_entity.pdbx_description
1 polymer ?
#
loop_
_entity_poly.entity_id
_entity_poly.type
_entity_poly.pdbx_seq_one_letter_code
_entity_poly.pdbx_strand_id
1 'polypeptide(L)'
;MAQLVFRLKNVPEEEADDIRALLNEHDIEFYETSAGRWQISMAGIWVRDKEQAQQAKALIAEDQSARAASAQNISARDWLVGFLTHARQNPVEFLFTLVAIAMVLSLTLIPFWIGQNLAS
;
A
#
# COMPACT_ATOMS: atom_id res chain seq x y z
N MET A 1 -29.83 3.53 -6.26
CA MET A 1 -28.64 3.17 -7.07
C MET A 1 -27.64 2.61 -6.11
N ALA A 2 -27.01 1.49 -6.46
CA ALA A 2 -26.04 0.88 -5.57
C ALA A 2 -24.82 1.79 -5.35
N GLN A 3 -24.25 1.69 -4.17
CA GLN A 3 -23.14 2.51 -3.71
C GLN A 3 -21.96 1.60 -3.39
N LEU A 4 -20.77 2.00 -3.85
CA LEU A 4 -19.53 1.36 -3.46
C LEU A 4 -19.30 1.64 -1.96
N VAL A 5 -19.15 0.58 -1.18
CA VAL A 5 -18.86 0.67 0.27
C VAL A 5 -17.43 0.29 0.59
N PHE A 6 -16.83 -0.61 -0.20
CA PHE A 6 -15.45 -1.07 0.00
C PHE A 6 -14.75 -1.38 -1.32
N ARG A 7 -13.45 -1.06 -1.43
CA ARG A 7 -12.64 -1.33 -2.64
C ARG A 7 -11.81 -2.58 -2.39
N LEU A 8 -11.81 -3.51 -3.33
CA LEU A 8 -11.06 -4.76 -3.24
C LEU A 8 -9.69 -4.71 -3.94
N LYS A 9 -9.30 -3.55 -4.48
CA LYS A 9 -8.02 -3.39 -5.17
C LYS A 9 -6.87 -3.36 -4.15
N ASN A 10 -5.90 -4.27 -4.31
CA ASN A 10 -4.74 -4.44 -3.42
C ASN A 10 -5.12 -4.77 -1.96
N VAL A 11 -6.31 -5.34 -1.74
CA VAL A 11 -6.73 -5.81 -0.42
C VAL A 11 -6.42 -7.31 -0.32
N PRO A 12 -5.77 -7.78 0.76
CA PRO A 12 -5.59 -9.21 1.02
C PRO A 12 -6.95 -9.92 1.12
N GLU A 13 -7.03 -11.18 0.69
CA GLU A 13 -8.31 -11.90 0.70
C GLU A 13 -8.90 -12.03 2.11
N GLU A 14 -8.06 -12.20 3.13
CA GLU A 14 -8.47 -12.22 4.54
C GLU A 14 -9.22 -10.94 4.96
N GLU A 15 -8.74 -9.77 4.53
CA GLU A 15 -9.41 -8.51 4.85
C GLU A 15 -10.68 -8.32 4.02
N ALA A 16 -10.73 -8.85 2.79
CA ALA A 16 -11.98 -8.89 2.03
C ALA A 16 -13.02 -9.78 2.72
N ASP A 17 -12.61 -10.94 3.25
CA ASP A 17 -13.45 -11.86 4.02
C ASP A 17 -13.96 -11.23 5.31
N ASP A 18 -13.11 -10.50 6.04
CA ASP A 18 -13.52 -9.74 7.23
C ASP A 18 -14.65 -8.75 6.91
N ILE A 19 -14.55 -8.01 5.79
CA ILE A 19 -15.59 -7.07 5.38
C ILE A 19 -16.87 -7.80 4.96
N ARG A 20 -16.78 -8.94 4.28
CA ARG A 20 -17.95 -9.78 3.95
C ARG A 20 -18.64 -10.27 5.22
N ALA A 21 -17.88 -10.74 6.20
CA ALA A 21 -18.40 -11.21 7.48
C ALA A 21 -19.09 -10.07 8.25
N LEU A 22 -18.46 -8.90 8.32
CA LEU A 22 -19.03 -7.70 8.94
C LEU A 22 -20.38 -7.31 8.31
N LEU A 23 -20.46 -7.29 6.98
CA LEU A 23 -21.72 -6.95 6.31
C LEU A 23 -22.81 -8.02 6.54
N ASN A 24 -22.44 -9.30 6.54
CA ASN A 24 -23.37 -10.40 6.82
C ASN A 24 -23.89 -10.37 8.27
N GLU A 25 -23.05 -10.06 9.25
CA GLU A 25 -23.42 -9.98 10.67
C GLU A 25 -24.48 -8.88 10.91
N HIS A 26 -24.42 -7.81 10.14
CA HIS A 26 -25.37 -6.69 10.21
C HIS A 26 -26.55 -6.81 9.23
N ASP A 27 -26.73 -7.96 8.58
CA ASP A 27 -27.81 -8.24 7.61
C ASP A 27 -27.85 -7.23 6.45
N ILE A 28 -26.68 -6.80 5.98
CA ILE A 28 -26.53 -5.84 4.88
C ILE A 28 -26.36 -6.60 3.57
N GLU A 29 -27.29 -6.43 2.63
CA GLU A 29 -27.22 -7.07 1.32
C GLU A 29 -26.16 -6.39 0.44
N PHE A 30 -25.16 -7.16 0.01
CA PHE A 30 -24.07 -6.67 -0.82
C PHE A 30 -23.81 -7.54 -2.05
N TYR A 31 -23.13 -6.97 -3.04
CA TYR A 31 -22.64 -7.70 -4.20
C TYR A 31 -21.23 -7.24 -4.56
N GLU A 32 -20.49 -8.11 -5.22
CA GLU A 32 -19.09 -7.89 -5.55
C GLU A 32 -18.85 -7.76 -7.05
N THR A 33 -17.93 -6.88 -7.40
CA THR A 33 -17.36 -6.81 -8.75
C THR A 33 -15.90 -7.26 -8.71
N SER A 34 -15.49 -8.07 -9.68
CA SER A 34 -14.09 -8.50 -9.82
C SER A 34 -13.33 -7.59 -10.81
N ALA A 35 -12.01 -7.52 -10.67
CA ALA A 35 -11.15 -6.67 -11.51
C ALA A 35 -10.90 -7.28 -12.91
N GLY A 36 -11.46 -8.46 -13.19
CA GLY A 36 -11.19 -9.26 -14.39
C GLY A 36 -9.72 -9.66 -14.51
N ARG A 37 -9.38 -10.41 -15.58
CA ARG A 37 -8.01 -10.91 -15.79
C ARG A 37 -6.97 -9.81 -16.02
N TRP A 38 -7.41 -8.61 -16.37
CA TRP A 38 -6.55 -7.46 -16.69
C TRP A 38 -6.44 -6.45 -15.56
N GLN A 39 -7.17 -6.63 -14.44
CA GLN A 39 -7.16 -5.70 -13.29
C GLN A 39 -7.58 -4.25 -13.64
N ILE A 40 -8.36 -4.06 -14.71
CA ILE A 40 -8.77 -2.74 -15.22
C ILE A 40 -10.12 -2.30 -14.62
N SER A 41 -11.00 -3.22 -14.23
CA SER A 41 -12.29 -2.88 -13.64
C SER A 41 -12.18 -2.55 -12.14
N MET A 42 -13.12 -1.74 -11.66
CA MET A 42 -13.26 -1.42 -10.24
C MET A 42 -13.76 -2.66 -9.48
N ALA A 43 -12.84 -3.38 -8.83
CA ALA A 43 -13.22 -4.42 -7.90
C ALA A 43 -13.64 -3.83 -6.56
N GLY A 44 -14.79 -4.24 -6.05
CA GLY A 44 -15.35 -3.67 -4.85
C GLY A 44 -16.62 -4.35 -4.39
N ILE A 45 -16.98 -4.06 -3.14
CA ILE A 45 -18.25 -4.45 -2.53
C ILE A 45 -19.21 -3.28 -2.64
N TRP A 46 -20.43 -3.57 -3.11
CA TRP A 46 -21.46 -2.61 -3.40
C TRP A 46 -22.73 -2.96 -2.65
N VAL A 47 -23.39 -1.96 -2.07
CA VAL A 47 -24.66 -2.11 -1.36
C VAL A 47 -25.76 -1.40 -2.16
N ARG A 48 -26.89 -2.07 -2.34
CA ARG A 48 -27.99 -1.58 -3.19
C ARG A 48 -28.73 -0.39 -2.57
N ASP A 49 -29.06 -0.52 -1.29
CA ASP A 49 -29.81 0.48 -0.54
C ASP A 49 -28.90 1.59 -0.02
N LYS A 50 -29.40 2.84 -0.02
CA LYS A 50 -28.58 3.99 0.34
C LYS A 50 -28.38 4.12 1.85
N GLU A 51 -29.39 3.79 2.65
CA GLU A 51 -29.29 3.83 4.10
C GLU A 51 -28.37 2.71 4.59
N GLN A 52 -28.55 1.50 4.05
CA GLN A 52 -27.63 0.38 4.34
C GLN A 52 -26.21 0.67 3.86
N ALA A 53 -26.02 1.33 2.72
CA ALA A 53 -24.69 1.71 2.26
C ALA A 53 -24.01 2.73 3.18
N GLN A 54 -24.79 3.62 3.80
CA GLN A 54 -24.27 4.59 4.77
C GLN A 54 -23.92 3.90 6.09
N GLN A 55 -24.76 2.97 6.55
CA GLN A 55 -24.48 2.11 7.70
C GLN A 55 -23.22 1.26 7.48
N ALA A 56 -23.13 0.57 6.34
CA ALA A 56 -21.96 -0.23 5.97
C ALA A 56 -20.66 0.57 6.01
N LYS A 57 -20.65 1.78 5.44
CA LYS A 57 -19.47 2.66 5.47
C LYS A 57 -19.09 3.08 6.89
N ALA A 58 -20.07 3.32 7.76
CA ALA A 58 -19.82 3.66 9.15
C ALA A 58 -19.19 2.48 9.90
N LEU A 59 -19.75 1.27 9.76
CA LEU A 59 -19.23 0.05 10.37
C LEU A 59 -17.80 -0.27 9.91
N ILE A 60 -17.54 -0.20 8.60
CA ILE A 60 -16.22 -0.43 8.03
C ILE A 60 -15.21 0.60 8.54
N ALA A 61 -15.60 1.87 8.63
CA ALA A 61 -14.71 2.92 9.13
C ALA A 61 -14.40 2.74 10.62
N GLU A 62 -15.38 2.32 11.42
CA GLU A 62 -15.21 2.02 12.83
C GLU A 62 -14.24 0.85 13.05
N ASP A 63 -14.46 -0.28 12.36
CA ASP A 63 -13.58 -1.45 12.41
C ASP A 63 -12.13 -1.10 12.02
N GLN A 64 -11.94 -0.40 10.90
CA GLN A 64 -10.61 0.03 10.47
C GLN A 64 -9.96 1.00 11.46
N SER A 65 -10.73 1.89 12.09
CA SER A 65 -10.19 2.82 13.08
C SER A 65 -9.71 2.09 14.34
N ALA A 66 -10.44 1.06 14.78
CA ALA A 66 -10.06 0.22 15.92
C ALA A 66 -8.78 -0.58 15.62
N ARG A 67 -8.65 -1.10 14.40
CA ARG A 67 -7.44 -1.79 13.93
C ARG A 67 -6.26 -0.83 13.81
N ALA A 68 -6.45 0.36 13.27
CA ALA A 68 -5.41 1.38 13.16
C ALA A 68 -4.91 1.88 14.53
N ALA A 69 -5.80 1.96 15.53
CA ALA A 69 -5.41 2.29 16.90
C ALA A 69 -4.62 1.17 17.58
N SER A 70 -4.86 -0.09 17.18
CA SER A 70 -4.18 -1.28 17.71
C SER A 70 -2.89 -1.61 16.95
N ALA A 71 -2.76 -1.15 15.71
CA ALA A 71 -1.53 -1.20 14.93
C ALA A 71 -0.49 -0.34 15.66
N GLN A 72 0.44 -1.00 16.34
CA GLN A 72 1.56 -0.35 17.01
C GLN A 72 2.20 0.64 16.02
N ASN A 73 2.26 1.91 16.41
CA ASN A 73 3.01 2.93 15.68
C ASN A 73 4.40 2.37 15.41
N ILE A 74 4.69 2.01 14.16
CA ILE A 74 6.02 1.58 13.73
C ILE A 74 6.94 2.71 14.13
N SER A 75 7.76 2.48 15.15
CA SER A 75 8.66 3.51 15.64
C SER A 75 9.65 3.83 14.53
N ALA A 76 10.17 5.05 14.49
CA ALA A 76 11.32 5.37 13.64
C ALA A 76 12.49 4.38 13.83
N ARG A 77 12.58 3.77 15.02
CA ARG A 77 13.52 2.69 15.33
C ARG A 77 13.20 1.38 14.59
N ASP A 78 11.93 1.00 14.51
CA ASP A 78 11.52 -0.24 13.81
C ASP A 78 11.72 -0.10 12.30
N TRP A 79 11.54 1.11 11.75
CA TRP A 79 11.87 1.40 10.36
C TRP A 79 13.37 1.26 10.07
N LEU A 80 14.23 1.80 10.94
CA LEU A 80 15.69 1.65 10.84
C LEU A 80 16.14 0.18 10.97
N VAL A 81 15.56 -0.56 11.91
CA VAL A 81 15.85 -1.98 12.10
C VAL A 81 15.38 -2.80 10.90
N GLY A 82 14.20 -2.50 10.34
CA GLY A 82 13.70 -3.10 9.10
C GLY A 82 14.64 -2.87 7.93
N PHE A 83 15.13 -1.64 7.74
CA PHE A 83 16.09 -1.30 6.68
C PHE A 83 17.43 -2.04 6.84
N LEU A 84 17.99 -2.10 8.05
CA LEU A 84 19.21 -2.86 8.34
C LEU A 84 19.01 -4.36 8.11
N THR A 85 17.84 -4.88 8.45
CA THR A 85 17.50 -6.30 8.28
C THR A 85 17.36 -6.64 6.79
N HIS A 86 16.72 -5.76 6.01
CA HIS A 86 16.58 -5.91 4.57
C HIS A 86 17.93 -5.84 3.84
N ALA A 87 18.79 -4.90 4.23
CA ALA A 87 20.16 -4.77 3.70
C ALA A 87 21.03 -6.01 4.01
N ARG A 88 20.79 -6.67 5.15
CA ARG A 88 21.47 -7.93 5.51
C ARG A 88 20.93 -9.16 4.78
N GLN A 89 19.63 -9.19 4.49
CA GLN A 89 18.99 -10.30 3.79
C GLN A 89 19.33 -10.34 2.30
N ASN A 90 19.53 -9.17 1.67
CA ASN A 90 19.85 -9.05 0.24
C ASN A 90 21.15 -8.25 -0.02
N PRO A 91 22.33 -8.78 0.40
CA PRO A 91 23.59 -8.04 0.32
C PRO A 91 24.03 -7.76 -1.13
N VAL A 92 23.65 -8.60 -2.08
CA VAL A 92 24.02 -8.45 -3.50
C VAL A 92 23.26 -7.29 -4.15
N GLU A 93 21.95 -7.22 -3.96
CA GLU A 93 21.11 -6.13 -4.51
C GLU A 93 21.54 -4.78 -3.95
N PHE A 94 21.78 -4.71 -2.64
CA PHE A 94 22.28 -3.50 -1.97
C PHE A 94 23.63 -3.03 -2.54
N LEU A 95 24.56 -3.96 -2.81
CA LEU A 95 25.85 -3.64 -3.41
C LEU A 95 25.70 -3.11 -4.85
N PHE A 96 24.84 -3.73 -5.67
CA PHE A 96 24.57 -3.24 -7.03
C PHE A 96 23.94 -1.85 -7.03
N THR A 97 23.00 -1.58 -6.12
CA THR A 97 22.42 -0.24 -5.96
C THR A 97 23.47 0.79 -5.57
N LEU A 98 24.38 0.47 -4.64
CA LEU A 98 25.48 1.37 -4.26
C LEU A 98 26.44 1.64 -5.43
N VAL A 99 26.81 0.62 -6.20
CA VAL A 99 27.66 0.78 -7.38
C VAL A 99 26.98 1.64 -8.44
N ALA A 100 25.68 1.43 -8.69
CA ALA A 100 24.92 2.24 -9.64
C ALA A 100 24.85 3.71 -9.21
N ILE A 101 24.58 3.99 -7.93
CA ILE A 101 24.60 5.34 -7.37
C ILE A 101 25.99 5.97 -7.53
N ALA A 102 27.05 5.25 -7.16
CA ALA A 102 28.42 5.73 -7.30
C ALA A 102 28.79 6.02 -8.76
N MET A 103 28.33 5.19 -9.70
CA MET A 103 28.53 5.38 -11.13
C MET A 103 27.81 6.65 -11.64
N VAL A 104 26.55 6.84 -11.29
CA VAL A 104 25.78 8.04 -11.68
C VAL A 104 26.40 9.31 -11.10
N LEU A 105 26.77 9.27 -9.81
CA LEU A 105 27.47 10.38 -9.16
C LEU A 105 28.80 10.66 -9.84
N SER A 106 29.60 9.62 -10.12
CA SER A 106 30.88 9.78 -10.82
C SER A 106 30.66 10.42 -12.19
N LEU A 107 29.72 9.93 -13.00
CA LEU A 107 29.42 10.51 -14.31
C LEU A 107 28.96 11.98 -14.23
N THR A 108 28.26 12.36 -13.15
CA THR A 108 27.76 13.71 -12.94
C THR A 108 28.82 14.66 -12.40
N LEU A 109 29.69 14.19 -11.49
CA LEU A 109 30.72 14.99 -10.82
C LEU A 109 32.05 15.06 -11.59
N ILE A 110 32.41 14.03 -12.37
CA ILE A 110 33.61 14.00 -13.22
C ILE A 110 33.74 15.23 -14.13
N PRO A 111 32.72 15.64 -14.91
CA PRO A 111 32.86 16.81 -15.79
C PRO A 111 33.05 18.12 -15.02
N PHE A 112 32.51 18.21 -13.80
CA PHE A 112 32.70 19.38 -12.93
C PHE A 112 34.12 19.46 -12.38
N TRP A 113 34.70 18.31 -12.01
CA TRP A 113 36.11 18.23 -11.58
C TRP A 113 37.10 18.47 -12.72
N ILE A 114 36.84 17.89 -13.89
CA ILE A 114 37.67 18.09 -15.10
C ILE A 114 37.59 19.54 -15.58
N GLY A 115 36.41 20.15 -15.55
CA GLY A 115 36.21 21.55 -15.95
C GLY A 115 36.95 22.56 -15.07
N GLN A 116 37.11 22.28 -13.78
CA GLN A 116 37.88 23.14 -12.86
C GLN A 116 39.38 23.08 -13.10
N ASN A 117 39.93 21.90 -13.43
CA ASN A 117 41.37 21.72 -13.68
C ASN A 117 41.86 22.28 -15.04
N LEU A 118 40.97 22.64 -15.97
CA LEU A 118 41.30 23.23 -17.26
C LEU A 118 41.29 24.78 -17.25
N ALA A 119 40.79 25.39 -16.16
CA ALA A 119 40.65 26.84 -16.02
C ALA A 119 41.73 27.49 -15.13
N SER A 120 42.72 26.71 -14.67
CA SER A 120 43.94 27.15 -13.95
C SER A 120 45.17 26.98 -14.83
#